data_AF-A0A1F0RQ78-F1
#
_entry.id   AF-A0A1F0RQ78-F1
#
_cell.length_a   1.000
_cell.length_b   1.000
_cell.length_c   1.000
_cell.angle_alpha   90.00
_cell.angle_beta   90.00
_cell.angle_gamma   90.00
#
_symmetry.space_group_name_H-M   'P 1'
#
loop_
_entity.id
_entity.type
_entity.pdbx_description
1 polymer ?
#
loop_
_entity_poly.entity_id
_entity_poly.type
_entity_poly.pdbx_seq_one_letter_code
_entity_poly.pdbx_strand_id
1 'polypeptide(L)'
;MMSSFKVRNAAFAAIWLIFLLLVLLQVLFLPTYTPAQRTWAVAITVLFCVAYFLSFGSVDFFPRGWTLDQRVTLRWVILALLALASIPGYGAWAVAFVPYLGALVAYTQPFRTATTVIMLTGILAGIPAWIYENPRFMDLAIILFGWPLLILVLGALSQREDTETALRHDLDLAHQREDIASDIHDLLGHSLTAINLKSEVARRLIEHDPAKAAAELEEISALSRMSLAEVRSTVTRMKNPTFAGEIHAARRILETARIQTHLPDTLTHPQSHEDLFSWALRELSTNVVRHSGATECWVLLTENSLKVMDNGCGFTEDATRALASGLTGLAGLRRRAEAAGGEVTIERAGGLTTVRVTLKGPDTQEVKQF
;
A
#
# COMPACT_ATOMS: atom_id res chain seq x y z
N MET A 1 -17.90 -22.45 7.84
CA MET A 1 -18.89 -22.10 6.80
C MET A 1 -19.46 -20.67 6.96
N MET A 2 -18.87 -19.80 7.80
CA MET A 2 -19.34 -18.43 8.10
C MET A 2 -18.49 -17.30 7.47
N SER A 3 -17.57 -17.59 6.55
CA SER A 3 -16.63 -16.58 6.00
C SER A 3 -17.15 -15.80 4.78
N SER A 4 -18.35 -16.08 4.28
CA SER A 4 -18.91 -15.39 3.09
C SER A 4 -19.89 -14.27 3.43
N PHE A 5 -20.33 -14.13 4.68
CA PHE A 5 -21.27 -13.09 5.10
C PHE A 5 -20.53 -11.80 5.45
N LYS A 6 -20.85 -10.70 4.77
CA LYS A 6 -20.22 -9.40 5.01
C LYS A 6 -20.89 -8.70 6.20
N VAL A 7 -20.51 -9.10 7.42
CA VAL A 7 -21.03 -8.54 8.69
C VAL A 7 -20.88 -7.02 8.72
N ARG A 8 -19.75 -6.48 8.23
CA ARG A 8 -19.50 -5.03 8.19
C ARG A 8 -20.56 -4.28 7.38
N ASN A 9 -20.91 -4.78 6.20
CA ASN A 9 -21.89 -4.15 5.32
C ASN A 9 -23.30 -4.24 5.92
N ALA A 10 -23.64 -5.40 6.51
CA ALA A 10 -24.91 -5.59 7.19
C ALA A 10 -25.05 -4.70 8.43
N ALA A 11 -23.99 -4.58 9.24
CA ALA A 11 -23.96 -3.73 10.43
C ALA A 11 -24.06 -2.25 10.07
N PHE A 12 -23.30 -1.80 9.06
CA PHE A 12 -23.37 -0.42 8.58
C PHE A 12 -24.76 -0.06 8.07
N ALA A 13 -25.38 -0.92 7.26
CA ALA A 13 -26.74 -0.72 6.79
C ALA A 13 -27.76 -0.73 7.95
N ALA A 14 -27.56 -1.58 8.97
CA ALA A 14 -28.46 -1.71 10.11
C ALA A 14 -28.50 -0.47 11.03
N ILE A 15 -27.46 0.37 11.03
CA ILE A 15 -27.46 1.64 11.79
C ILE A 15 -28.69 2.48 11.43
N TRP A 16 -29.05 2.50 10.15
CA TRP A 16 -30.17 3.30 9.64
C TRP A 16 -31.55 2.77 10.06
N LEU A 17 -31.66 1.50 10.49
CA LEU A 17 -32.92 0.93 10.99
C LEU A 17 -33.42 1.62 12.28
N ILE A 18 -32.58 2.41 12.94
CA ILE A 18 -32.99 3.23 14.10
C ILE A 18 -34.13 4.21 13.73
N PHE A 19 -34.21 4.67 12.48
CA PHE A 19 -35.31 5.54 12.05
C PHE A 19 -36.64 4.79 11.97
N LEU A 20 -36.60 3.48 11.69
CA LEU A 20 -37.78 2.62 11.71
C LEU A 20 -38.30 2.42 13.15
N LEU A 21 -37.38 2.36 14.12
CA LEU A 21 -37.73 2.32 15.54
C LEU A 21 -38.54 3.57 15.96
N LEU A 22 -38.17 4.76 15.48
CA LEU A 22 -38.92 5.99 15.80
C LEU A 22 -40.38 5.92 15.33
N VAL A 23 -40.62 5.40 14.12
CA VAL A 23 -41.98 5.23 13.58
C VAL A 23 -42.73 4.12 14.32
N LEU A 24 -42.04 3.03 14.69
CA LEU A 24 -42.63 1.98 15.52
C LEU A 24 -43.08 2.51 16.89
N LEU A 25 -42.26 3.34 17.54
CA LEU A 25 -42.61 3.95 18.84
C LEU A 25 -43.88 4.81 18.73
N GLN A 26 -44.06 5.56 17.62
CA GLN A 26 -45.30 6.32 17.40
C GLN A 26 -46.53 5.41 17.38
N VAL A 27 -46.49 4.29 16.64
CA VAL A 27 -47.60 3.31 16.59
C VAL A 27 -47.89 2.69 17.97
N LEU A 28 -46.83 2.43 18.76
CA LEU A 28 -46.96 1.81 20.07
C LEU A 28 -47.57 2.75 21.13
N PHE A 29 -47.22 4.04 21.10
CA PHE A 29 -47.61 5.00 22.14
C PHE A 29 -48.82 5.87 21.79
N LEU A 30 -49.15 6.03 20.50
CA LEU A 30 -50.32 6.81 20.11
C LEU A 30 -51.63 6.05 20.45
N PRO A 31 -52.63 6.74 21.02
CA PRO A 31 -53.89 6.13 21.44
C PRO A 31 -54.80 5.73 20.28
N THR A 32 -54.47 6.15 19.06
CA THR A 32 -55.24 5.88 17.83
C THR A 32 -55.14 4.44 17.34
N TYR A 33 -54.14 3.67 17.78
CA TYR A 33 -53.88 2.32 17.28
C TYR A 33 -54.41 1.22 18.20
N THR A 34 -55.03 0.21 17.60
CA THR A 34 -55.56 -0.97 18.30
C THR A 34 -54.42 -1.91 18.75
N PRO A 35 -54.64 -2.75 19.79
CA PRO A 35 -53.66 -3.75 20.22
C PRO A 35 -53.21 -4.69 19.09
N ALA A 36 -54.13 -5.10 18.21
CA ALA A 36 -53.83 -5.96 17.06
C ALA A 36 -52.88 -5.27 16.06
N GLN A 37 -53.13 -3.99 15.74
CA GLN A 37 -52.25 -3.20 14.87
C GLN A 37 -50.84 -3.05 15.47
N ARG A 38 -50.74 -2.83 16.79
CA ARG A 38 -49.46 -2.74 17.48
C ARG A 38 -48.68 -4.06 17.41
N THR A 39 -49.33 -5.19 17.66
CA THR A 39 -48.69 -6.51 17.55
C THR A 39 -48.22 -6.80 16.13
N TRP A 40 -49.03 -6.42 15.12
CA TRP A 40 -48.66 -6.57 13.72
C TRP A 40 -47.49 -5.66 13.33
N ALA A 41 -47.51 -4.39 13.75
CA ALA A 41 -46.45 -3.42 13.49
C ALA A 41 -45.09 -3.87 14.06
N VAL A 42 -45.08 -4.44 15.26
CA VAL A 42 -43.86 -5.03 15.85
C VAL A 42 -43.39 -6.23 15.02
N ALA A 43 -44.29 -7.17 14.71
CA ALA A 43 -43.93 -8.39 13.98
C ALA A 43 -43.35 -8.08 12.59
N ILE A 44 -44.02 -7.21 11.82
CA ILE A 44 -43.57 -6.86 10.46
C ILE A 44 -42.26 -6.07 10.47
N THR A 45 -42.06 -5.20 11.45
CA THR A 45 -40.81 -4.44 11.61
C THR A 45 -39.64 -5.34 11.94
N VAL A 46 -39.81 -6.28 12.89
CA VAL A 46 -38.76 -7.25 13.21
C VAL A 46 -38.42 -8.09 11.98
N LEU A 47 -39.43 -8.58 11.26
CA LEU A 47 -39.24 -9.36 10.03
C LEU A 47 -38.52 -8.54 8.94
N PHE A 48 -38.89 -7.27 8.77
CA PHE A 48 -38.23 -6.37 7.83
C PHE A 48 -36.77 -6.11 8.21
N CYS A 49 -36.48 -5.83 9.47
CA CYS A 49 -35.11 -5.62 9.96
C CYS A 49 -34.23 -6.85 9.71
N VAL A 50 -34.74 -8.05 9.99
CA VAL A 50 -34.03 -9.31 9.73
C VAL A 50 -33.80 -9.51 8.22
N ALA A 51 -34.84 -9.31 7.40
CA ALA A 51 -34.73 -9.43 5.95
C ALA A 51 -33.73 -8.41 5.36
N TYR A 52 -33.74 -7.17 5.87
CA TYR A 52 -32.83 -6.11 5.45
C TYR A 52 -31.37 -6.41 5.83
N PHE A 53 -31.14 -6.84 7.07
CA PHE A 53 -29.82 -7.25 7.54
C PHE A 53 -29.25 -8.42 6.72
N LEU A 54 -30.07 -9.45 6.50
CA LEU A 54 -29.69 -10.60 5.67
C LEU A 54 -29.47 -10.18 4.21
N SER A 55 -30.24 -9.23 3.69
CA SER A 55 -30.11 -8.74 2.32
C SER A 55 -28.72 -8.18 2.07
N PHE A 56 -28.23 -7.28 2.93
CA PHE A 56 -26.90 -6.66 2.80
C PHE A 56 -25.75 -7.61 3.11
N GLY A 57 -25.90 -8.50 4.09
CA GLY A 57 -24.82 -9.40 4.45
C GLY A 57 -24.63 -10.58 3.49
N SER A 58 -25.65 -10.91 2.69
CA SER A 58 -25.63 -12.06 1.78
C SER A 58 -25.70 -11.74 0.28
N VAL A 59 -25.80 -10.46 -0.09
CA VAL A 59 -26.02 -10.03 -1.49
C VAL A 59 -24.96 -10.62 -2.43
N ASP A 60 -23.71 -10.69 -1.97
CA ASP A 60 -22.57 -11.10 -2.79
C ASP A 60 -22.44 -12.62 -2.97
N PHE A 61 -23.13 -13.44 -2.16
CA PHE A 61 -22.90 -14.90 -2.18
C PHE A 61 -24.15 -15.77 -2.32
N PHE A 62 -25.35 -15.28 -2.01
CA PHE A 62 -26.58 -16.08 -2.04
C PHE A 62 -27.71 -15.38 -2.82
N PRO A 63 -28.55 -16.11 -3.59
CA PRO A 63 -28.38 -17.50 -4.04
C PRO A 63 -27.14 -17.67 -4.93
N ARG A 64 -26.49 -18.84 -4.86
CA ARG A 64 -25.32 -19.15 -5.71
C ARG A 64 -25.77 -19.38 -7.16
N GLY A 65 -24.94 -18.95 -8.11
CA GLY A 65 -25.21 -19.10 -9.55
C GLY A 65 -26.08 -18.00 -10.17
N TRP A 66 -26.61 -17.08 -9.36
CA TRP A 66 -27.41 -15.94 -9.85
C TRP A 66 -26.53 -14.73 -10.14
N THR A 67 -26.91 -13.91 -11.12
CA THR A 67 -26.24 -12.61 -11.36
C THR A 67 -26.52 -11.65 -10.21
N LEU A 68 -25.69 -10.60 -10.07
CA LEU A 68 -25.90 -9.58 -9.04
C LEU A 68 -27.30 -8.95 -9.15
N ASP A 69 -27.74 -8.66 -10.37
CA ASP A 69 -29.05 -8.05 -10.62
C ASP A 69 -30.19 -8.94 -10.15
N GLN A 70 -30.17 -10.25 -10.48
CA GLN A 70 -31.19 -11.19 -10.03
C GLN A 70 -31.27 -11.26 -8.49
N ARG A 71 -30.12 -11.22 -7.82
CA ARG A 71 -30.04 -11.25 -6.35
C ARG A 71 -30.56 -9.98 -5.70
N VAL A 72 -30.28 -8.83 -6.30
CA VAL A 72 -30.77 -7.53 -5.85
C VAL A 72 -32.28 -7.44 -6.09
N THR A 73 -32.77 -7.82 -7.27
CA THR A 73 -34.20 -7.83 -7.59
C THR A 73 -34.99 -8.72 -6.64
N LEU A 74 -34.51 -9.92 -6.33
CA LEU A 74 -35.17 -10.82 -5.37
C LEU A 74 -35.34 -10.16 -4.00
N ARG A 75 -34.27 -9.58 -3.46
CA ARG A 75 -34.28 -8.90 -2.15
C ARG A 75 -35.15 -7.66 -2.16
N TRP A 76 -35.07 -6.88 -3.24
CA TRP A 76 -35.89 -5.70 -3.44
C TRP A 76 -37.38 -6.05 -3.42
N VAL A 77 -37.79 -7.12 -4.13
CA VAL A 77 -39.17 -7.63 -4.12
C VAL A 77 -39.58 -8.11 -2.72
N ILE A 78 -38.72 -8.86 -2.01
CA ILE A 78 -39.01 -9.30 -0.63
C ILE A 78 -39.24 -8.09 0.28
N LEU A 79 -38.36 -7.09 0.25
CA LEU A 79 -38.49 -5.88 1.06
C LEU A 79 -39.73 -5.06 0.65
N ALA A 80 -40.06 -4.99 -0.64
CA ALA A 80 -41.27 -4.32 -1.12
C ALA A 80 -42.55 -5.01 -0.63
N LEU A 81 -42.60 -6.34 -0.65
CA LEU A 81 -43.73 -7.09 -0.12
C LEU A 81 -43.88 -6.89 1.39
N LEU A 82 -42.78 -6.86 2.13
CA LEU A 82 -42.80 -6.57 3.57
C LEU A 82 -43.23 -5.12 3.87
N ALA A 83 -42.79 -4.15 3.05
CA ALA A 83 -43.22 -2.76 3.15
C ALA A 83 -44.73 -2.63 2.89
N LEU A 84 -45.27 -3.32 1.88
CA LEU A 84 -46.72 -3.36 1.60
C LEU A 84 -47.49 -4.04 2.75
N ALA A 85 -46.96 -5.14 3.29
CA ALA A 85 -47.56 -5.84 4.43
C ALA A 85 -47.53 -5.01 5.73
N SER A 86 -46.78 -3.90 5.79
CA SER A 86 -46.78 -2.99 6.94
C SER A 86 -48.00 -2.06 6.98
N ILE A 87 -48.71 -1.86 5.85
CA ILE A 87 -49.85 -0.93 5.73
C ILE A 87 -50.94 -1.17 6.79
N PRO A 88 -51.39 -2.41 7.09
CA PRO A 88 -52.42 -2.63 8.11
C PRO A 88 -52.01 -2.18 9.53
N GLY A 89 -50.71 -2.17 9.84
CA GLY A 89 -50.19 -1.77 11.14
C GLY A 89 -49.85 -0.28 11.23
N TYR A 90 -49.32 0.29 10.14
CA TYR A 90 -48.77 1.65 10.10
C TYR A 90 -49.67 2.69 9.40
N GLY A 91 -50.66 2.27 8.61
CA GLY A 91 -51.43 3.20 7.77
C GLY A 91 -50.54 3.92 6.76
N ALA A 92 -50.69 5.24 6.62
CA ALA A 92 -49.84 6.03 5.72
C ALA A 92 -48.36 6.06 6.14
N TRP A 93 -48.04 5.80 7.41
CA TRP A 93 -46.66 5.73 7.88
C TRP A 93 -45.88 4.53 7.35
N ALA A 94 -46.53 3.58 6.67
CA ALA A 94 -45.86 2.50 5.92
C ALA A 94 -44.86 3.03 4.87
N VAL A 95 -45.02 4.28 4.42
CA VAL A 95 -44.07 4.97 3.53
C VAL A 95 -42.65 5.03 4.12
N ALA A 96 -42.51 4.98 5.45
CA ALA A 96 -41.21 4.97 6.12
C ALA A 96 -40.32 3.75 5.76
N PHE A 97 -40.88 2.69 5.17
CA PHE A 97 -40.12 1.53 4.71
C PHE A 97 -39.47 1.75 3.33
N VAL A 98 -39.98 2.67 2.51
CA VAL A 98 -39.52 2.92 1.14
C VAL A 98 -38.04 3.33 1.05
N PRO A 99 -37.49 4.18 1.94
CA PRO A 99 -36.09 4.58 1.85
C PRO A 99 -35.10 3.42 1.91
N TYR A 100 -35.43 2.36 2.64
CA TYR A 100 -34.60 1.17 2.78
C TYR A 100 -34.54 0.35 1.49
N LEU A 101 -35.62 0.36 0.68
CA LEU A 101 -35.60 -0.22 -0.66
C LEU A 101 -34.66 0.57 -1.57
N GLY A 102 -34.69 1.90 -1.46
CA GLY A 102 -33.79 2.79 -2.18
C GLY A 102 -32.32 2.57 -1.79
N ALA A 103 -32.04 2.42 -0.49
CA ALA A 103 -30.70 2.15 0.02
C ALA A 103 -30.11 0.85 -0.54
N LEU A 104 -30.89 -0.23 -0.64
CA LEU A 104 -30.42 -1.49 -1.23
C LEU A 104 -29.91 -1.28 -2.67
N VAL A 105 -30.67 -0.58 -3.49
CA VAL A 105 -30.32 -0.32 -4.89
C VAL A 105 -29.18 0.69 -4.99
N ALA A 106 -29.16 1.70 -4.12
CA ALA A 106 -28.10 2.70 -4.08
C ALA A 106 -26.70 2.13 -3.84
N TYR A 107 -26.60 1.07 -3.01
CA TYR A 107 -25.32 0.41 -2.72
C TYR A 107 -24.91 -0.67 -3.72
N THR A 108 -25.85 -1.18 -4.52
CA THR A 108 -25.62 -2.41 -5.31
C THR A 108 -25.75 -2.21 -6.82
N GLN A 109 -26.34 -1.11 -7.27
CA GLN A 109 -26.67 -0.88 -8.67
C GLN A 109 -26.05 0.42 -9.20
N PRO A 110 -25.85 0.54 -10.53
CA PRO A 110 -25.35 1.76 -11.14
C PRO A 110 -26.23 2.96 -10.81
N PHE A 111 -25.61 4.15 -10.71
CA PHE A 111 -26.28 5.40 -10.35
C PHE A 111 -27.57 5.67 -11.15
N ARG A 112 -27.57 5.40 -12.46
CA ARG A 112 -28.74 5.58 -13.34
C ARG A 112 -29.90 4.63 -12.99
N THR A 113 -29.60 3.37 -12.72
CA THR A 113 -30.61 2.38 -12.31
C THR A 113 -31.14 2.72 -10.92
N ALA A 114 -30.25 3.04 -9.98
CA ALA A 114 -30.61 3.39 -8.61
C ALA A 114 -31.50 4.63 -8.52
N THR A 115 -31.11 5.72 -9.19
CA THR A 115 -31.94 6.94 -9.25
C THR A 115 -33.31 6.65 -9.86
N THR A 116 -33.38 5.88 -10.95
CA THR A 116 -34.66 5.55 -11.61
C THR A 116 -35.56 4.75 -10.68
N VAL A 117 -35.04 3.72 -10.00
CA VAL A 117 -35.82 2.89 -9.08
C VAL A 117 -36.29 3.72 -7.87
N ILE A 118 -35.43 4.56 -7.30
CA ILE A 118 -35.79 5.45 -6.18
C ILE A 118 -36.92 6.41 -6.59
N MET A 119 -36.82 7.02 -7.78
CA MET A 119 -37.85 7.95 -8.25
C MET A 119 -39.19 7.25 -8.48
N LEU A 120 -39.20 6.11 -9.17
CA LEU A 120 -40.44 5.36 -9.43
C LEU A 120 -41.10 4.86 -8.15
N THR A 121 -40.31 4.36 -7.20
CA THR A 121 -40.82 3.79 -5.94
C THR A 121 -41.30 4.88 -4.99
N GLY A 122 -40.60 6.01 -4.94
CA GLY A 122 -41.05 7.21 -4.24
C GLY A 122 -42.37 7.75 -4.80
N ILE A 123 -42.51 7.88 -6.12
CA ILE A 123 -43.78 8.33 -6.74
C ILE A 123 -44.92 7.35 -6.43
N LEU A 124 -44.68 6.04 -6.60
CA LEU A 124 -45.69 5.01 -6.38
C LEU A 124 -46.19 4.97 -4.93
N ALA A 125 -45.29 5.15 -3.95
CA ALA A 125 -45.65 5.18 -2.54
C ALA A 125 -46.21 6.54 -2.09
N GLY A 126 -45.78 7.63 -2.73
CA GLY A 126 -46.18 8.99 -2.37
C GLY A 126 -47.60 9.34 -2.79
N ILE A 127 -48.08 8.85 -3.95
CA ILE A 127 -49.42 9.16 -4.46
C ILE A 127 -50.52 8.70 -3.47
N PRO A 128 -50.56 7.44 -2.98
CA PRO A 128 -51.55 7.01 -2.00
C PRO A 128 -51.44 7.79 -0.68
N ALA A 129 -50.22 8.00 -0.17
CA ALA A 129 -50.01 8.71 1.08
C ALA A 129 -50.56 10.15 1.02
N TRP A 130 -50.38 10.81 -0.12
CA TRP A 130 -50.90 12.15 -0.35
C TRP A 130 -52.44 12.19 -0.41
N ILE A 131 -53.07 11.21 -1.07
CA ILE A 131 -54.53 11.16 -1.22
C ILE A 131 -55.23 10.87 0.12
N TYR A 132 -54.71 9.96 0.93
CA TYR A 132 -55.43 9.47 2.12
C TYR A 132 -55.20 10.30 3.38
N GLU A 133 -53.99 10.82 3.59
CA GLU A 133 -53.66 11.54 4.84
C GLU A 133 -53.26 12.99 4.63
N ASN A 134 -53.14 13.44 3.38
CA ASN A 134 -52.75 14.80 3.01
C ASN A 134 -51.57 15.35 3.85
N PRO A 135 -50.46 14.59 3.99
CA PRO A 135 -49.29 15.02 4.75
C PRO A 135 -48.68 16.28 4.12
N ARG A 136 -47.89 17.00 4.91
CA ARG A 136 -47.12 18.14 4.39
C ARG A 136 -46.20 17.64 3.29
N PHE A 137 -46.31 18.25 2.10
CA PHE A 137 -45.55 17.85 0.92
C PHE A 137 -44.04 17.71 1.19
N MET A 138 -43.47 18.64 1.97
CA MET A 138 -42.04 18.63 2.31
C MET A 138 -41.63 17.39 3.11
N ASP A 139 -42.42 16.95 4.08
CA ASP A 139 -42.10 15.80 4.92
C ASP A 139 -42.10 14.52 4.08
N LEU A 140 -43.11 14.37 3.21
CA LEU A 140 -43.23 13.26 2.28
C LEU A 140 -42.08 13.24 1.26
N ALA A 141 -41.69 14.40 0.73
CA ALA A 141 -40.61 14.53 -0.24
C ALA A 141 -39.23 14.22 0.37
N ILE A 142 -38.97 14.68 1.60
CA ILE A 142 -37.71 14.39 2.31
C ILE A 142 -37.58 12.89 2.60
N ILE A 143 -38.64 12.24 3.06
CA ILE A 143 -38.64 10.80 3.33
C ILE A 143 -38.42 10.02 2.05
N LEU A 144 -39.20 10.29 1.00
CA LEU A 144 -39.22 9.47 -0.21
C LEU A 144 -38.06 9.71 -1.17
N PHE A 145 -37.53 10.94 -1.23
CA PHE A 145 -36.51 11.31 -2.20
C PHE A 145 -35.24 11.85 -1.53
N GLY A 146 -35.38 12.70 -0.51
CA GLY A 146 -34.25 13.34 0.17
C GLY A 146 -33.28 12.32 0.79
N TRP A 147 -33.76 11.47 1.69
CA TRP A 147 -32.94 10.47 2.37
C TRP A 147 -32.32 9.43 1.42
N PRO A 148 -33.07 8.80 0.50
CA PRO A 148 -32.50 7.83 -0.44
C PRO A 148 -31.46 8.44 -1.38
N LEU A 149 -31.69 9.68 -1.85
CA LEU A 149 -30.75 10.38 -2.72
C LEU A 149 -29.47 10.76 -1.96
N LEU A 150 -29.59 11.22 -0.71
CA LEU A 150 -28.43 11.49 0.14
C LEU A 150 -27.57 10.22 0.34
N ILE A 151 -28.20 9.09 0.65
CA ILE A 151 -27.51 7.80 0.79
C ILE A 151 -26.83 7.40 -0.52
N LEU A 152 -27.50 7.58 -1.66
CA LEU A 152 -26.93 7.31 -2.98
C LEU A 152 -25.69 8.18 -3.26
N VAL A 153 -25.75 9.48 -2.95
CA VAL A 153 -24.63 10.39 -3.13
C VAL A 153 -23.46 10.00 -2.23
N LEU A 154 -23.71 9.73 -0.95
CA LEU A 154 -22.67 9.29 -0.01
C LEU A 154 -22.03 7.96 -0.43
N GLY A 155 -22.84 7.00 -0.89
CA GLY A 155 -22.35 5.73 -1.42
C GLY A 155 -21.51 5.90 -2.68
N ALA A 156 -21.95 6.75 -3.61
CA ALA A 156 -21.23 7.04 -4.84
C ALA A 156 -19.88 7.77 -4.59
N LEU A 157 -19.81 8.64 -3.59
CA LEU A 157 -18.58 9.30 -3.18
C LEU A 157 -17.60 8.31 -2.55
N SER A 158 -18.07 7.47 -1.62
CA SER A 158 -17.23 6.44 -0.99
C SER A 158 -16.66 5.44 -2.00
N GLN A 159 -17.45 5.02 -2.99
CA GLN A 159 -16.98 4.09 -4.02
C GLN A 159 -15.90 4.70 -4.93
N ARG A 160 -15.93 6.03 -5.14
CA ARG A 160 -14.91 6.74 -5.91
C ARG A 160 -13.59 6.79 -5.17
N GLU A 161 -13.60 7.07 -3.86
CA GLU A 161 -12.39 7.11 -3.04
C GLU A 161 -11.66 5.77 -3.01
N ASP A 162 -12.38 4.66 -2.86
CA ASP A 162 -11.78 3.32 -2.90
C ASP A 162 -11.13 3.02 -4.26
N THR A 163 -11.80 3.40 -5.35
CA THR A 163 -11.30 3.18 -6.72
C THR A 163 -10.08 4.06 -7.02
N GLU A 164 -10.12 5.33 -6.63
CA GLU A 164 -8.99 6.24 -6.81
C GLU A 164 -7.76 5.78 -6.03
N THR A 165 -7.95 5.29 -4.81
CA THR A 165 -6.84 4.80 -3.98
C THR A 165 -6.18 3.57 -4.60
N ALA A 166 -6.98 2.63 -5.11
CA ALA A 166 -6.47 1.46 -5.82
C ALA A 166 -5.71 1.86 -7.11
N LEU A 167 -6.27 2.78 -7.90
CA LEU A 167 -5.61 3.28 -9.12
C LEU A 167 -4.32 4.03 -8.83
N ARG A 168 -4.27 4.85 -7.77
CA ARG A 168 -3.03 5.53 -7.34
C ARG A 168 -1.97 4.52 -6.95
N HIS A 169 -2.35 3.48 -6.19
CA HIS A 169 -1.42 2.42 -5.82
C HIS A 169 -0.85 1.69 -7.05
N ASP A 170 -1.69 1.36 -8.04
CA ASP A 170 -1.26 0.72 -9.28
C ASP A 170 -0.34 1.62 -10.12
N LEU A 171 -0.62 2.93 -10.17
CA LEU A 171 0.22 3.92 -10.84
C LEU A 171 1.58 4.07 -10.15
N ASP A 172 1.60 4.15 -8.82
CA ASP A 172 2.84 4.24 -8.05
C ASP A 172 3.73 3.00 -8.29
N LEU A 173 3.14 1.80 -8.31
CA LEU A 173 3.85 0.57 -8.64
C LEU A 173 4.35 0.56 -10.09
N ALA A 174 3.61 1.15 -11.03
CA ALA A 174 4.02 1.25 -12.42
C ALA A 174 5.21 2.20 -12.60
N HIS A 175 5.16 3.40 -11.98
CA HIS A 175 6.28 4.35 -11.99
C HIS A 175 7.55 3.74 -11.39
N GLN A 176 7.41 3.04 -10.25
CA GLN A 176 8.55 2.32 -9.66
C GLN A 176 9.18 1.34 -10.64
N ARG A 177 8.40 0.59 -11.43
CA ARG A 177 8.94 -0.34 -12.44
C ARG A 177 9.66 0.37 -13.58
N GLU A 178 9.19 1.55 -13.97
CA GLU A 178 9.80 2.35 -15.04
C GLU A 178 11.14 2.93 -14.60
N ASP A 179 11.20 3.54 -13.42
CA ASP A 179 12.45 4.06 -12.83
C ASP A 179 13.51 2.96 -12.72
N ILE A 180 13.09 1.75 -12.33
CA ILE A 180 13.94 0.56 -12.26
C ILE A 180 14.48 0.14 -13.63
N ALA A 181 13.63 0.14 -14.65
CA ALA A 181 14.04 -0.22 -16.00
C ALA A 181 15.08 0.77 -16.53
N SER A 182 14.92 2.06 -16.23
CA SER A 182 15.90 3.10 -16.52
C SER A 182 17.22 2.86 -15.79
N ASP A 183 17.19 2.66 -14.48
CA ASP A 183 18.40 2.41 -13.66
C ASP A 183 19.19 1.19 -14.14
N ILE A 184 18.50 0.09 -14.49
CA ILE A 184 19.12 -1.11 -15.04
C ILE A 184 19.69 -0.83 -16.43
N HIS A 185 18.96 -0.10 -17.27
CA HIS A 185 19.41 0.25 -18.62
C HIS A 185 20.67 1.10 -18.59
N ASP A 186 20.74 2.09 -17.71
CA ASP A 186 21.91 2.97 -17.57
C ASP A 186 23.14 2.22 -17.05
N LEU A 187 22.94 1.34 -16.05
CA LEU A 187 23.99 0.47 -15.52
C LEU A 187 24.56 -0.50 -16.55
N LEU A 188 23.66 -1.13 -17.32
CA LEU A 188 24.06 -2.03 -18.40
C LEU A 188 24.71 -1.25 -19.55
N GLY A 189 24.18 -0.09 -19.92
CA GLY A 189 24.66 0.74 -21.02
C GLY A 189 26.10 1.19 -20.83
N HIS A 190 26.45 1.73 -19.66
CA HIS A 190 27.83 2.11 -19.36
C HIS A 190 28.79 0.91 -19.37
N SER A 191 28.39 -0.19 -18.71
CA SER A 191 29.22 -1.38 -18.61
C SER A 191 29.49 -2.03 -19.97
N LEU A 192 28.44 -2.18 -20.79
CA LEU A 192 28.55 -2.76 -22.13
C LEU A 192 29.38 -1.89 -23.06
N THR A 193 29.28 -0.57 -22.95
CA THR A 193 30.10 0.37 -23.74
C THR A 193 31.59 0.21 -23.40
N ALA A 194 31.92 0.14 -22.11
CA ALA A 194 33.30 -0.07 -21.65
C ALA A 194 33.85 -1.45 -22.06
N ILE A 195 33.04 -2.51 -21.95
CA ILE A 195 33.40 -3.86 -22.44
C ILE A 195 33.70 -3.83 -23.94
N ASN A 196 32.88 -3.14 -24.73
CA ASN A 196 33.06 -3.07 -26.18
C ASN A 196 34.35 -2.33 -26.56
N LEU A 197 34.61 -1.17 -25.93
CA LEU A 197 35.84 -0.40 -26.14
C LEU A 197 37.09 -1.20 -25.77
N LYS A 198 37.10 -1.86 -24.60
CA LYS A 198 38.23 -2.70 -24.18
C LYS A 198 38.41 -3.91 -25.08
N SER A 199 37.32 -4.50 -25.57
CA SER A 199 37.39 -5.63 -26.52
C SER A 199 38.07 -5.21 -27.82
N GLU A 200 37.78 -4.00 -28.31
CA GLU A 200 38.45 -3.44 -29.49
C GLU A 200 39.95 -3.18 -29.25
N VAL A 201 40.32 -2.69 -28.06
CA VAL A 201 41.73 -2.50 -27.66
C VAL A 201 42.45 -3.84 -27.57
N ALA A 202 41.86 -4.82 -26.86
CA ALA A 202 42.41 -6.17 -26.76
C ALA A 202 42.64 -6.77 -28.15
N ARG A 203 41.65 -6.67 -29.05
CA ARG A 203 41.74 -7.18 -30.43
C ARG A 203 42.94 -6.60 -31.18
N ARG A 204 43.22 -5.30 -31.04
CA ARG A 204 44.37 -4.65 -31.70
C ARG A 204 45.72 -5.03 -31.10
N LEU A 205 45.73 -5.44 -29.83
CA LEU A 205 46.96 -5.80 -29.11
C LEU A 205 47.34 -7.28 -29.29
N ILE A 206 46.44 -8.17 -29.73
CA ILE A 206 46.68 -9.62 -29.84
C ILE A 206 47.97 -9.95 -30.62
N GLU A 207 48.25 -9.24 -31.72
CA GLU A 207 49.41 -9.52 -32.57
C GLU A 207 50.68 -8.75 -32.16
N HIS A 208 50.55 -7.63 -31.45
CA HIS A 208 51.66 -6.72 -31.14
C HIS A 208 52.12 -6.77 -29.68
N ASP A 209 51.20 -6.97 -28.74
CA ASP A 209 51.49 -7.05 -27.31
C ASP A 209 50.50 -8.06 -26.66
N PRO A 210 50.74 -9.37 -26.84
CA PRO A 210 49.85 -10.41 -26.34
C PRO A 210 49.66 -10.36 -24.82
N ALA A 211 50.68 -9.88 -24.09
CA ALA A 211 50.61 -9.73 -22.64
C ALA A 211 49.60 -8.64 -22.23
N LYS A 212 49.62 -7.46 -22.88
CA LYS A 212 48.59 -6.44 -22.65
C LYS A 212 47.22 -6.86 -23.15
N ALA A 213 47.13 -7.59 -24.27
CA ALA A 213 45.85 -8.13 -24.74
C ALA A 213 45.22 -9.08 -23.71
N ALA A 214 46.04 -9.95 -23.09
CA ALA A 214 45.59 -10.82 -22.01
C ALA A 214 45.09 -10.03 -20.78
N ALA A 215 45.80 -8.97 -20.39
CA ALA A 215 45.39 -8.09 -19.29
C ALA A 215 44.04 -7.40 -19.58
N GLU A 216 43.83 -6.88 -20.80
CA GLU A 216 42.55 -6.26 -21.18
C GLU A 216 41.39 -7.28 -21.19
N LEU A 217 41.63 -8.53 -21.61
CA LEU A 217 40.63 -9.61 -21.56
C LEU A 217 40.27 -10.00 -20.11
N GLU A 218 41.24 -9.96 -19.21
CA GLU A 218 41.02 -10.18 -17.79
C GLU A 218 40.18 -9.05 -17.17
N GLU A 219 40.48 -7.80 -17.53
CA GLU A 219 39.67 -6.64 -17.12
C GLU A 219 38.24 -6.69 -17.66
N ILE A 220 38.03 -7.10 -18.93
CA ILE A 220 36.70 -7.32 -19.49
C ILE A 220 35.93 -8.37 -18.69
N SER A 221 36.60 -9.47 -18.34
CA SER A 221 36.00 -10.56 -17.55
C SER A 221 35.61 -10.10 -16.14
N ALA A 222 36.47 -9.29 -15.50
CA ALA A 222 36.20 -8.70 -14.20
C ALA A 222 35.02 -7.71 -14.27
N LEU A 223 35.03 -6.82 -15.25
CA LEU A 223 33.97 -5.84 -15.49
C LEU A 223 32.61 -6.52 -15.73
N SER A 224 32.57 -7.55 -16.57
CA SER A 224 31.34 -8.32 -16.83
C SER A 224 30.76 -8.97 -15.58
N ARG A 225 31.62 -9.60 -14.75
CA ARG A 225 31.20 -10.22 -13.48
C ARG A 225 30.66 -9.19 -12.50
N MET A 226 31.31 -8.04 -12.41
CA MET A 226 30.90 -6.94 -11.54
C MET A 226 29.55 -6.35 -11.99
N SER A 227 29.37 -6.07 -13.27
CA SER A 227 28.10 -5.55 -13.80
C SER A 227 26.94 -6.53 -13.58
N LEU A 228 27.18 -7.84 -13.75
CA LEU A 228 26.17 -8.86 -13.45
C LEU A 228 25.83 -8.91 -11.95
N ALA A 229 26.83 -8.76 -11.07
CA ALA A 229 26.62 -8.69 -9.63
C ALA A 229 25.79 -7.46 -9.24
N GLU A 230 26.06 -6.31 -9.87
CA GLU A 230 25.35 -5.05 -9.64
C GLU A 230 23.88 -5.13 -10.10
N VAL A 231 23.62 -5.73 -11.27
CA VAL A 231 22.24 -6.02 -11.72
C VAL A 231 21.50 -6.95 -10.77
N ARG A 232 22.13 -8.07 -10.35
CA ARG A 232 21.53 -9.01 -9.39
C ARG A 232 21.28 -8.38 -8.02
N SER A 233 22.18 -7.49 -7.60
CA SER A 233 22.05 -6.68 -6.38
C SER A 233 20.84 -5.75 -6.48
N THR A 234 20.66 -5.03 -7.60
CA THR A 234 19.49 -4.18 -7.86
C THR A 234 18.19 -4.99 -7.84
N VAL A 235 18.13 -6.12 -8.55
CA VAL A 235 16.95 -6.99 -8.56
C VAL A 235 16.59 -7.51 -7.18
N THR A 236 17.59 -7.78 -6.32
CA THR A 236 17.27 -8.28 -4.98
C THR A 236 16.76 -7.19 -4.04
N ARG A 237 17.29 -5.97 -4.14
CA ARG A 237 16.71 -4.81 -3.43
C ARG A 237 15.25 -4.60 -3.77
N MET A 238 14.87 -4.82 -5.03
CA MET A 238 13.47 -4.72 -5.45
C MET A 238 12.58 -5.77 -4.78
N LYS A 239 13.09 -7.00 -4.58
CA LYS A 239 12.33 -8.07 -3.93
C LYS A 239 12.18 -7.83 -2.44
N ASN A 240 13.21 -7.27 -1.80
CA ASN A 240 13.27 -7.03 -0.36
C ASN A 240 13.76 -5.59 -0.11
N PRO A 241 12.87 -4.59 -0.10
CA PRO A 241 13.20 -3.18 0.14
C PRO A 241 13.38 -2.91 1.65
N THR A 242 14.19 -3.74 2.30
CA THR A 242 14.50 -3.68 3.72
C THR A 242 16.01 -3.76 3.90
N PHE A 243 16.51 -3.31 5.05
CA PHE A 243 17.93 -3.42 5.37
C PHE A 243 18.44 -4.87 5.34
N ALA A 244 17.59 -5.83 5.73
CA ALA A 244 17.90 -7.26 5.56
C ALA A 244 18.13 -7.64 4.08
N GLY A 245 17.31 -7.10 3.17
CA GLY A 245 17.51 -7.22 1.73
C GLY A 245 18.85 -6.66 1.27
N GLU A 246 19.27 -5.52 1.83
CA GLU A 246 20.57 -4.91 1.52
C GLU A 246 21.76 -5.75 2.02
N ILE A 247 21.67 -6.34 3.22
CA ILE A 247 22.69 -7.27 3.73
C ILE A 247 22.86 -8.46 2.80
N HIS A 248 21.77 -9.03 2.28
CA HIS A 248 21.83 -10.09 1.28
C HIS A 248 22.43 -9.61 -0.05
N ALA A 249 22.18 -8.36 -0.45
CA ALA A 249 22.76 -7.77 -1.67
C ALA A 249 24.26 -7.52 -1.53
N ALA A 250 24.70 -6.96 -0.40
CA ALA A 250 26.10 -6.77 -0.04
C ALA A 250 26.85 -8.11 -0.01
N ARG A 251 26.26 -9.15 0.61
CA ARG A 251 26.82 -10.51 0.63
C ARG A 251 27.10 -11.01 -0.80
N ARG A 252 26.11 -10.94 -1.68
CA ARG A 252 26.24 -11.46 -3.06
C ARG A 252 27.28 -10.71 -3.88
N ILE A 253 27.35 -9.38 -3.78
CA ILE A 253 28.30 -8.60 -4.58
C ILE A 253 29.75 -8.87 -4.14
N LEU A 254 29.98 -8.96 -2.82
CA LEU A 254 31.30 -9.27 -2.25
C LEU A 254 31.73 -10.72 -2.54
N GLU A 255 30.82 -11.70 -2.41
CA GLU A 255 31.09 -13.10 -2.77
C GLU A 255 31.41 -13.26 -4.26
N THR A 256 30.71 -12.52 -5.14
CA THR A 256 31.00 -12.53 -6.58
C THR A 256 32.38 -11.96 -6.89
N ALA A 257 32.82 -10.99 -6.10
CA ALA A 257 34.17 -10.43 -6.13
C ALA A 257 35.23 -11.31 -5.43
N ARG A 258 34.85 -12.49 -4.91
CA ARG A 258 35.71 -13.41 -4.14
C ARG A 258 36.29 -12.81 -2.86
N ILE A 259 35.55 -11.91 -2.23
CA ILE A 259 35.90 -11.31 -0.95
C ILE A 259 35.18 -12.09 0.15
N GLN A 260 35.92 -12.60 1.13
CA GLN A 260 35.34 -13.27 2.30
C GLN A 260 34.60 -12.25 3.16
N THR A 261 33.34 -12.56 3.51
CA THR A 261 32.44 -11.60 4.16
C THR A 261 32.09 -11.99 5.59
N HIS A 262 32.14 -11.00 6.47
CA HIS A 262 31.70 -11.08 7.86
C HIS A 262 30.57 -10.07 8.08
N LEU A 263 29.35 -10.45 7.71
CA LEU A 263 28.14 -9.62 7.83
C LEU A 263 27.32 -10.04 9.05
N PRO A 264 26.56 -9.11 9.68
CA PRO A 264 25.71 -9.44 10.81
C PRO A 264 24.57 -10.36 10.39
N ASP A 265 24.21 -11.30 11.27
CA ASP A 265 22.98 -12.08 11.13
C ASP A 265 21.79 -11.14 11.40
N THR A 266 20.70 -11.35 10.66
CA THR A 266 19.54 -10.46 10.39
C THR A 266 18.76 -9.91 11.61
N LEU A 267 19.27 -10.02 12.83
CA LEU A 267 18.56 -9.70 14.08
C LEU A 267 18.77 -8.26 14.58
N THR A 268 19.77 -7.52 14.08
CA THR A 268 20.00 -6.13 14.49
C THR A 268 19.29 -5.18 13.54
N HIS A 269 18.09 -4.72 13.90
CA HIS A 269 17.36 -3.71 13.12
C HIS A 269 17.79 -2.29 13.54
N PRO A 270 18.22 -1.43 12.61
CA PRO A 270 18.38 -0.02 12.89
C PRO A 270 16.99 0.63 12.95
N GLN A 271 16.44 0.81 14.15
CA GLN A 271 15.03 1.18 14.34
C GLN A 271 14.68 2.57 13.80
N SER A 272 15.62 3.50 13.73
CA SER A 272 15.36 4.93 13.46
C SER A 272 15.89 5.45 12.12
N HIS A 273 16.81 4.74 11.45
CA HIS A 273 17.51 5.24 10.25
C HIS A 273 17.84 4.15 9.22
N GLU A 274 16.88 3.25 9.00
CA GLU A 274 17.03 2.10 8.09
C GLU A 274 17.42 2.50 6.66
N ASP A 275 16.84 3.59 6.13
CA ASP A 275 17.10 4.07 4.77
C ASP A 275 18.56 4.55 4.59
N LEU A 276 19.06 5.31 5.56
CA LEU A 276 20.43 5.84 5.52
C LEU A 276 21.45 4.70 5.59
N PHE A 277 21.26 3.75 6.51
CA PHE A 277 22.19 2.63 6.66
C PHE A 277 22.10 1.62 5.51
N SER A 278 20.91 1.42 4.92
CA SER A 278 20.77 0.62 3.69
C SER A 278 21.57 1.27 2.55
N TRP A 279 21.41 2.57 2.36
CA TRP A 279 22.15 3.29 1.32
C TRP A 279 23.67 3.31 1.60
N ALA A 280 24.07 3.50 2.86
CA ALA A 280 25.48 3.47 3.25
C ALA A 280 26.11 2.10 3.02
N LEU A 281 25.44 1.01 3.41
CA LEU A 281 25.92 -0.35 3.18
C LEU A 281 26.11 -0.64 1.69
N ARG A 282 25.17 -0.19 0.85
CA ARG A 282 25.25 -0.32 -0.61
C ARG A 282 26.49 0.34 -1.18
N GLU A 283 26.68 1.62 -0.84
CA GLU A 283 27.77 2.44 -1.35
C GLU A 283 29.13 1.88 -0.88
N LEU A 284 29.23 1.54 0.41
CA LEU A 284 30.46 1.01 1.00
C LEU A 284 30.82 -0.37 0.43
N SER A 285 29.85 -1.28 0.27
CA SER A 285 30.10 -2.60 -0.32
C SER A 285 30.55 -2.49 -1.79
N THR A 286 29.95 -1.57 -2.54
CA THR A 286 30.34 -1.31 -3.94
C THR A 286 31.75 -0.72 -4.02
N ASN A 287 32.09 0.20 -3.12
CA ASN A 287 33.43 0.78 -3.04
C ASN A 287 34.51 -0.25 -2.68
N VAL A 288 34.22 -1.17 -1.75
CA VAL A 288 35.12 -2.29 -1.45
C VAL A 288 35.38 -3.10 -2.71
N VAL A 289 34.33 -3.52 -3.44
CA VAL A 289 34.48 -4.33 -4.66
C VAL A 289 35.23 -3.59 -5.78
N ARG A 290 34.97 -2.29 -5.97
CA ARG A 290 35.57 -1.52 -7.07
C ARG A 290 37.00 -1.05 -6.81
N HIS A 291 37.36 -0.76 -5.56
CA HIS A 291 38.55 0.04 -5.27
C HIS A 291 39.52 -0.57 -4.26
N SER A 292 39.08 -1.50 -3.39
CA SER A 292 39.92 -1.94 -2.27
C SER A 292 41.00 -2.95 -2.65
N GLY A 293 40.72 -3.84 -3.62
CA GLY A 293 41.53 -5.05 -3.83
C GLY A 293 41.60 -5.97 -2.60
N ALA A 294 40.63 -5.86 -1.68
CA ALA A 294 40.58 -6.62 -0.43
C ALA A 294 40.27 -8.10 -0.65
N THR A 295 40.72 -8.94 0.29
CA THR A 295 40.32 -10.36 0.37
C THR A 295 39.27 -10.59 1.46
N GLU A 296 39.16 -9.68 2.43
CA GLU A 296 38.23 -9.78 3.56
C GLU A 296 37.49 -8.46 3.78
N CYS A 297 36.20 -8.54 4.12
CA CYS A 297 35.33 -7.42 4.42
C CYS A 297 34.45 -7.72 5.65
N TRP A 298 34.40 -6.79 6.60
CA TRP A 298 33.59 -6.85 7.81
C TRP A 298 32.53 -5.76 7.81
N VAL A 299 31.31 -6.14 8.15
CA VAL A 299 30.20 -5.21 8.38
C VAL A 299 29.73 -5.36 9.82
N LEU A 300 29.72 -4.27 10.56
CA LEU A 300 29.26 -4.20 11.94
C LEU A 300 28.13 -3.18 12.01
N LEU A 301 27.03 -3.57 12.63
CA LEU A 301 25.86 -2.73 12.79
C LEU A 301 25.46 -2.66 14.26
N THR A 302 25.22 -1.45 14.73
CA THR A 302 24.55 -1.15 15.99
C THR A 302 23.30 -0.31 15.69
N GLU A 303 22.51 0.01 16.72
CA GLU A 303 21.30 0.84 16.58
C GLU A 303 21.58 2.20 15.90
N ASN A 304 22.74 2.82 16.22
CA ASN A 304 23.09 4.17 15.77
C ASN A 304 24.38 4.22 14.94
N SER A 305 24.96 3.08 14.54
CA SER A 305 26.18 3.08 13.74
C SER A 305 26.28 1.92 12.77
N LEU A 306 26.74 2.21 11.56
CA LEU A 306 27.17 1.24 10.56
C LEU A 306 28.66 1.40 10.33
N LYS A 307 29.42 0.30 10.46
CA LYS A 307 30.86 0.26 10.23
C LYS A 307 31.18 -0.80 9.18
N VAL A 308 31.86 -0.39 8.11
CA VAL A 308 32.37 -1.29 7.07
C VAL A 308 33.89 -1.23 7.08
N MET A 309 34.55 -2.39 7.10
CA MET A 309 35.99 -2.51 7.16
C MET A 309 36.49 -3.46 6.07
N ASP A 310 37.64 -3.16 5.47
CA ASP A 310 38.30 -4.01 4.49
C ASP A 310 39.83 -4.06 4.72
N ASN A 311 40.47 -5.15 4.30
CA ASN A 311 41.92 -5.33 4.38
C ASN A 311 42.66 -4.91 3.09
N GLY A 312 42.04 -4.08 2.27
CA GLY A 312 42.57 -3.66 0.98
C GLY A 312 43.64 -2.57 1.04
N CYS A 313 43.93 -1.96 -0.10
CA CYS A 313 44.96 -0.92 -0.26
C CYS A 313 44.59 0.43 0.38
N GLY A 314 43.31 0.64 0.71
CA GLY A 314 42.79 1.86 1.33
C GLY A 314 42.65 3.03 0.37
N PHE A 315 42.36 4.21 0.92
CA PHE A 315 42.19 5.43 0.14
C PHE A 315 43.56 6.02 -0.23
N THR A 316 43.81 6.18 -1.52
CA THR A 316 44.98 6.91 -2.03
C THR A 316 44.85 8.41 -1.69
N GLU A 317 45.95 9.17 -1.74
CA GLU A 317 45.92 10.63 -1.56
C GLU A 317 44.94 11.33 -2.53
N ASP A 318 44.80 10.80 -3.75
CA ASP A 318 43.84 11.27 -4.74
C ASP A 318 42.38 11.00 -4.34
N ALA A 319 42.09 9.84 -3.75
CA ALA A 319 40.75 9.53 -3.23
C ALA A 319 40.38 10.42 -2.05
N THR A 320 41.35 10.75 -1.19
CA THR A 320 41.18 11.70 -0.07
C THR A 320 40.87 13.12 -0.58
N ARG A 321 41.55 13.56 -1.65
CA ARG A 321 41.26 14.84 -2.34
C ARG A 321 39.89 14.83 -3.05
N ALA A 322 39.52 13.73 -3.70
CA ALA A 322 38.21 13.58 -4.36
C ALA A 322 37.03 13.53 -3.39
N LEU A 323 37.26 13.04 -2.16
CA LEU A 323 36.32 13.13 -1.06
C LEU A 323 36.12 14.58 -0.59
N ALA A 324 37.21 15.34 -0.46
CA ALA A 324 37.19 16.74 -0.05
C ALA A 324 36.52 17.66 -1.09
N SER A 325 36.62 17.32 -2.38
CA SER A 325 36.00 18.06 -3.49
C SER A 325 34.54 17.69 -3.77
N GLY A 326 34.00 16.69 -3.07
CA GLY A 326 32.58 16.33 -3.18
C GLY A 326 32.20 15.46 -4.40
N LEU A 327 33.18 14.94 -5.14
CA LEU A 327 33.00 14.29 -6.45
C LEU A 327 32.81 12.77 -6.39
N THR A 328 32.66 12.18 -5.19
CA THR A 328 32.57 10.72 -4.98
C THR A 328 31.28 10.31 -4.28
N GLY A 329 30.88 9.03 -4.41
CA GLY A 329 29.72 8.50 -3.69
C GLY A 329 29.83 8.62 -2.16
N LEU A 330 31.05 8.64 -1.61
CA LEU A 330 31.34 8.90 -0.20
C LEU A 330 31.05 10.35 0.24
N ALA A 331 31.13 11.33 -0.67
CA ALA A 331 30.66 12.69 -0.38
C ALA A 331 29.13 12.79 -0.34
N GLY A 332 28.43 11.99 -1.14
CA GLY A 332 27.00 11.76 -1.01
C GLY A 332 26.64 11.18 0.35
N LEU A 333 27.44 10.22 0.83
CA LEU A 333 27.26 9.59 2.14
C LEU A 333 27.40 10.58 3.29
N ARG A 334 28.45 11.40 3.25
CA ARG A 334 28.65 12.45 4.25
C ARG A 334 27.48 13.42 4.30
N ARG A 335 27.03 13.96 3.16
CA ARG A 335 25.88 14.90 3.12
C ARG A 335 24.59 14.29 3.67
N ARG A 336 24.29 13.02 3.32
CA ARG A 336 23.09 12.33 3.81
C ARG A 336 23.17 12.02 5.31
N ALA A 337 24.35 11.63 5.79
CA ALA A 337 24.57 11.43 7.21
C ALA A 337 24.43 12.74 8.01
N GLU A 338 25.04 13.84 7.53
CA GLU A 338 24.91 15.17 8.14
C GLU A 338 23.47 15.67 8.16
N ALA A 339 22.72 15.47 7.08
CA ALA A 339 21.29 15.82 7.02
C ALA A 339 20.44 15.02 8.03
N ALA A 340 20.88 13.82 8.41
CA ALA A 340 20.28 13.00 9.45
C ALA A 340 20.86 13.27 10.85
N GLY A 341 21.72 14.29 11.02
CA GLY A 341 22.35 14.63 12.31
C GLY A 341 23.51 13.71 12.71
N GLY A 342 24.04 12.95 11.77
CA GLY A 342 25.18 12.04 11.96
C GLY A 342 26.50 12.55 11.40
N GLU A 343 27.51 11.70 11.48
CA GLU A 343 28.85 11.93 10.98
C GLU A 343 29.41 10.69 10.25
N VAL A 344 30.36 10.92 9.35
CA VAL A 344 31.08 9.86 8.63
C VAL A 344 32.57 10.01 8.90
N THR A 345 33.16 8.99 9.51
CA THR A 345 34.60 8.90 9.78
C THR A 345 35.23 7.84 8.89
N ILE A 346 36.43 8.15 8.40
CA ILE A 346 37.23 7.27 7.56
C ILE A 346 38.61 7.19 8.19
N GLU A 347 39.02 5.97 8.50
CA GLU A 347 40.28 5.72 9.19
C GLU A 347 40.99 4.53 8.55
N ARG A 348 42.32 4.57 8.53
CA ARG A 348 43.13 3.41 8.19
C ARG A 348 44.03 3.09 9.37
N ALA A 349 43.81 1.94 10.00
CA ALA A 349 44.55 1.51 11.18
C ALA A 349 44.75 0.00 11.14
N GLY A 350 45.95 -0.46 11.53
CA GLY A 350 46.24 -1.91 11.60
C GLY A 350 46.11 -2.65 10.28
N GLY A 351 46.31 -1.98 9.14
CA GLY A 351 46.13 -2.56 7.80
C GLY A 351 44.68 -2.63 7.32
N LEU A 352 43.71 -2.14 8.11
CA LEU A 352 42.30 -2.11 7.75
C LEU A 352 41.86 -0.70 7.39
N THR A 353 41.13 -0.56 6.30
CA THR A 353 40.36 0.64 5.99
C THR A 353 39.02 0.52 6.69
N THR A 354 38.61 1.54 7.42
CA THR A 354 37.34 1.60 8.14
C THR A 354 36.56 2.82 7.69
N VAL A 355 35.32 2.61 7.27
CA VAL A 355 34.34 3.68 7.12
C VAL A 355 33.23 3.46 8.13
N ARG A 356 32.99 4.47 8.98
CA ARG A 356 31.95 4.42 10.01
C ARG A 356 30.98 5.58 9.81
N VAL A 357 29.71 5.24 9.75
CA VAL A 357 28.59 6.17 9.80
C VAL A 357 28.01 6.09 11.21
N THR A 358 27.95 7.21 11.91
CA THR A 358 27.42 7.29 13.28
C THR A 358 26.32 8.34 13.32
N LEU A 359 25.22 8.04 13.99
CA LEU A 359 24.14 8.97 14.25
C LEU A 359 24.17 9.35 15.72
N LYS A 360 23.95 10.63 16.03
CA LYS A 360 23.78 11.06 17.42
C LYS A 360 22.45 10.49 17.93
N GLY A 361 22.53 9.54 18.86
CA GLY A 361 21.35 9.06 19.57
C GLY A 361 20.70 10.17 20.40
N PRO A 362 19.48 9.96 20.94
CA PRO A 362 18.94 10.88 21.94
C PRO A 362 19.94 11.02 23.09
N ASP A 363 20.30 12.27 23.36
CA ASP A 363 21.31 12.76 24.31
C ASP A 363 21.61 11.78 25.46
N THR A 364 22.59 10.90 25.28
CA THR A 364 23.17 10.18 26.41
C THR A 364 24.18 11.14 27.02
N GLN A 365 23.70 11.92 27.99
CA GLN A 365 24.53 12.79 28.82
C GLN A 365 25.86 12.08 29.12
N GLU A 366 26.95 12.80 28.87
CA GLU A 366 28.27 12.49 29.36
C GLU A 366 28.18 12.07 30.83
N VAL A 367 28.28 10.76 31.10
CA VAL A 367 28.72 10.31 32.42
C VAL A 367 30.21 10.62 32.46
N LYS A 368 30.53 11.83 32.93
CA LYS A 368 31.85 12.15 33.46
C LYS A 368 32.18 11.11 34.53
N GLN A 369 33.06 10.17 34.19
CA GLN A 369 33.74 9.37 35.21
C GLN A 369 34.89 10.22 35.77
N PHE A 370 34.82 10.45 37.07
CA PHE A 370 35.93 10.91 37.90
C PHE A 370 37.02 9.85 37.99
#